data_AF-A0AAX6FZH4-F1
#
_entry.id   AF-A0AAX6FZH4-F1
#
_cell.length_a   1.000
_cell.length_b   1.000
_cell.length_c   1.000
_cell.angle_alpha   90.00
_cell.angle_beta   90.00
_cell.angle_gamma   90.00
#
_symmetry.space_group_name_H-M   'P 1'
#
loop_
_entity.id
_entity.type
_entity.pdbx_description
1 polymer ?
#
loop_
_entity_poly.entity_id
_entity_poly.type
_entity_poly.pdbx_seq_one_letter_code
_entity_poly.pdbx_strand_id
1 'polypeptide(L)'
;MSYLVVHPQSRLETLSCSTFGRHFLLVLVPKIGLLICLLMLLHEKGVQSWKSYWKTIGIYCLTIRGVPLDKLEILRVIFGIFPTYSDSPLPSAFDRIIQVGDASGIQSPVSFGGFGSMTRHISRLSNGINEALAENFLDSYSLGLLNPYMPNLRASWMFQRAMSANPRTGVPPTFINELLYFNFQAMQSLGDSVLRPFLQDVIQFGPLVKTLGSVMLTQPQILPSIFKQVGIGVILDWFVHFLMLGYYTFLSSYIDPVIRPWIKFFPGRKRYEVKRYLEAWMYGSGLDYE
;
A
#
# COMPACT_ATOMS: atom_id res chain seq x y z
N MET A 1 -14.57 4.66 -9.66
CA MET A 1 -13.53 5.63 -10.06
C MET A 1 -14.20 6.99 -10.19
N SER A 2 -14.04 7.87 -9.21
CA SER A 2 -14.65 9.21 -9.26
C SER A 2 -13.54 10.19 -9.61
N TYR A 3 -13.40 10.52 -10.90
CA TYR A 3 -12.49 11.56 -11.34
C TYR A 3 -13.18 12.90 -11.21
N LEU A 4 -12.51 13.86 -10.59
CA LEU A 4 -12.95 15.25 -10.62
C LEU A 4 -12.05 16.04 -11.57
N VAL A 5 -12.64 16.57 -12.64
CA VAL A 5 -11.95 17.37 -13.66
C VAL A 5 -12.06 18.84 -13.29
N VAL A 6 -10.94 19.51 -13.02
CA VAL A 6 -10.90 20.96 -12.75
C VAL A 6 -10.18 21.68 -13.90
N HIS A 7 -10.82 22.73 -14.45
CA HIS A 7 -10.37 23.43 -15.65
C HIS A 7 -9.33 24.55 -15.34
N PRO A 8 -8.38 24.84 -16.25
CA PRO A 8 -7.24 25.77 -16.09
C PRO A 8 -7.50 27.23 -15.67
N GLN A 9 -8.73 27.76 -15.78
CA GLN A 9 -9.04 29.17 -15.49
C GLN A 9 -9.60 29.38 -14.06
N SER A 10 -9.34 28.46 -13.14
CA SER A 10 -9.84 28.53 -11.75
C SER A 10 -9.05 29.52 -10.90
N ARG A 11 -9.75 30.41 -10.19
CA ARG A 11 -9.16 31.34 -9.22
C ARG A 11 -9.24 30.68 -7.84
N LEU A 12 -8.10 30.53 -7.17
CA LEU A 12 -8.02 29.94 -5.83
C LEU A 12 -8.26 31.04 -4.78
N GLU A 13 -9.43 31.02 -4.15
CA GLU A 13 -9.72 31.87 -2.99
C GLU A 13 -9.75 31.01 -1.72
N THR A 14 -9.02 31.43 -0.70
CA THR A 14 -9.02 30.77 0.62
C THR A 14 -9.98 31.53 1.52
N LEU A 15 -11.11 30.91 1.86
CA LEU A 15 -12.06 31.45 2.84
C LEU A 15 -11.83 30.75 4.18
N SER A 16 -11.46 31.53 5.19
CA SER A 16 -11.41 31.07 6.58
C SER A 16 -12.82 31.14 7.17
N CYS A 17 -13.42 29.99 7.51
CA CYS A 17 -14.68 29.94 8.22
C CYS A 17 -14.39 29.74 9.72
N SER A 18 -14.60 30.79 10.52
CA SER A 18 -14.20 30.87 11.93
C SER A 18 -15.06 30.04 12.88
N THR A 19 -16.15 29.43 12.42
CA THR A 19 -17.14 28.80 13.31
C THR A 19 -16.71 27.43 13.86
N PHE A 20 -15.65 26.80 13.34
CA PHE A 20 -15.21 25.46 13.77
C PHE A 20 -13.68 25.23 13.84
N GLY A 21 -12.84 26.25 13.64
CA GLY A 21 -11.38 26.10 13.65
C GLY A 21 -10.83 25.16 12.56
N ARG A 22 -11.55 24.99 11.44
CA ARG A 22 -11.16 24.13 10.31
C ARG A 22 -11.00 24.98 9.05
N HIS A 23 -9.89 24.77 8.33
CA HIS A 23 -9.61 25.43 7.06
C HIS A 23 -10.17 24.62 5.90
N PHE A 24 -10.87 25.29 4.99
CA PHE A 24 -11.46 24.67 3.80
C PHE A 24 -10.78 25.25 2.56
N LEU A 25 -10.34 24.38 1.65
CA LEU A 25 -9.86 24.79 0.34
C LEU A 25 -11.04 24.77 -0.64
N LEU A 26 -11.65 25.93 -0.88
CA LEU A 26 -12.63 26.09 -1.95
C LEU A 26 -11.90 26.34 -3.27
N VAL A 27 -12.22 25.55 -4.30
CA VAL A 27 -11.77 25.83 -5.67
C VAL A 27 -12.98 26.35 -6.44
N LEU A 28 -13.07 27.66 -6.63
CA LEU A 28 -14.11 28.29 -7.43
C LEU A 28 -13.75 28.18 -8.92
N VAL A 29 -14.65 27.57 -9.70
CA VAL A 29 -14.55 27.49 -11.16
C VAL A 29 -15.50 28.54 -11.77
N PRO A 30 -15.00 29.70 -12.23
CA PRO A 30 -15.83 30.87 -12.51
C PRO A 30 -16.79 30.75 -13.70
N LYS A 31 -16.68 29.71 -14.55
CA LYS A 31 -17.50 29.58 -15.78
C LYS A 31 -18.70 28.65 -15.69
N ILE A 32 -18.84 27.84 -14.63
CA ILE A 32 -19.88 26.79 -14.58
C ILE A 32 -20.88 27.04 -13.45
N GLY A 33 -20.68 28.07 -12.59
CA GLY A 33 -21.53 28.28 -11.42
C GLY A 33 -21.54 27.07 -10.46
N LEU A 34 -20.60 26.12 -10.63
CA LEU A 34 -20.53 24.91 -9.85
C LEU A 34 -19.55 25.14 -8.69
N LEU A 35 -20.14 25.33 -7.51
CA LEU A 35 -19.42 25.34 -6.25
C LEU A 35 -18.97 23.91 -5.94
N ILE A 36 -17.79 23.51 -6.41
CA ILE A 36 -17.21 22.24 -5.98
C ILE A 36 -16.56 22.46 -4.62
N CYS A 37 -17.33 22.20 -3.57
CA CYS A 37 -16.82 22.08 -2.22
C CYS A 37 -16.07 20.74 -2.14
N LEU A 38 -14.81 20.72 -2.55
CA LEU A 38 -13.95 19.57 -2.26
C LEU A 38 -13.71 19.60 -0.75
N LEU A 39 -14.42 18.73 -0.02
CA LEU A 39 -14.23 18.48 1.40
C LEU A 39 -12.91 17.72 1.63
N MET A 40 -11.83 18.26 1.07
CA MET A 40 -10.49 17.96 1.49
C MET A 40 -10.38 18.60 2.88
N LEU A 41 -10.53 17.78 3.94
CA LEU A 41 -10.07 18.11 5.29
C LEU A 41 -8.55 18.24 5.26
N LEU A 42 -8.04 19.21 4.50
CA LEU A 42 -6.68 19.66 4.61
C LEU A 42 -6.65 20.44 5.91
N HIS A 43 -6.23 19.73 6.97
CA HIS A 43 -5.62 20.37 8.12
C HIS A 43 -4.72 21.52 7.60
N GLU A 44 -4.68 22.67 8.28
CA GLU A 44 -3.96 23.91 7.90
C GLU A 44 -2.57 23.68 7.25
N LYS A 45 -1.89 22.62 7.69
CA LYS A 45 -0.62 22.08 7.17
C LYS A 45 -0.65 21.59 5.72
N GLY A 46 -1.75 20.99 5.25
CA GLY A 46 -1.94 20.53 3.87
C GLY A 46 -1.97 21.67 2.87
N VAL A 47 -2.56 22.82 3.25
CA VAL A 47 -2.57 24.03 2.42
C VAL A 47 -1.17 24.65 2.32
N GLN A 48 -0.41 24.67 3.42
CA GLN A 48 0.99 25.11 3.38
C GLN A 48 1.88 24.17 2.55
N SER A 49 1.67 22.85 2.66
CA SER A 49 2.36 21.85 1.85
C SER A 49 2.13 22.07 0.36
N TRP A 50 0.92 22.46 -0.04
CA TRP A 50 0.60 22.76 -1.44
C TRP A 50 1.34 23.99 -1.96
N LYS A 51 1.38 25.09 -1.19
CA LYS A 51 2.16 26.29 -1.56
C LYS A 51 3.65 25.98 -1.68
N SER A 52 4.18 25.19 -0.75
CA SER A 52 5.58 24.75 -0.79
C SER A 52 5.85 23.84 -1.99
N TYR A 53 4.92 22.94 -2.33
CA TYR A 53 5.01 22.07 -3.50
C TYR A 53 5.15 22.86 -4.80
N TRP A 54 4.33 23.90 -5.02
CA TRP A 54 4.43 24.76 -6.20
C TRP A 54 5.75 25.53 -6.28
N LYS A 55 6.28 25.97 -5.14
CA LYS A 55 7.61 26.60 -5.11
C LYS A 55 8.70 25.60 -5.52
N THR A 56 8.63 24.38 -5.01
CA THR A 56 9.58 23.30 -5.36
C THR A 56 9.44 22.85 -6.81
N ILE A 57 8.22 22.80 -7.36
CA ILE A 57 8.01 22.44 -8.77
C ILE A 57 8.61 23.49 -9.71
N GLY A 58 8.51 24.77 -9.34
CA GLY A 58 9.18 25.86 -10.05
C GLY A 58 10.69 25.68 -10.09
N ILE A 59 11.29 25.34 -8.95
CA ILE A 59 12.72 24.99 -8.87
C ILE A 59 13.02 23.79 -9.77
N TYR A 60 12.27 22.69 -9.64
CA TYR A 60 12.49 21.47 -10.43
C TYR A 60 12.41 21.70 -11.94
N CYS A 61 11.39 22.41 -12.43
CA CYS A 61 11.20 22.73 -13.84
C CYS A 61 12.32 23.62 -14.40
N LEU A 62 12.77 24.61 -13.60
CA LEU A 62 13.88 25.48 -13.96
C LEU A 62 15.22 24.72 -13.97
N THR A 63 15.52 23.94 -12.92
CA THR A 63 16.84 23.34 -12.72
C THR A 63 17.08 22.10 -13.59
N ILE A 64 16.06 21.26 -13.82
CA ILE A 64 16.23 19.98 -14.53
C ILE A 64 15.81 20.08 -16.00
N ARG A 65 14.83 20.94 -16.33
CA ARG A 65 14.32 21.06 -17.71
C ARG A 65 14.61 22.41 -18.37
N GLY A 66 15.13 23.40 -17.63
CA GLY A 66 15.39 24.74 -18.17
C GLY A 66 14.14 25.50 -18.59
N VAL A 67 12.94 25.06 -18.17
CA VAL A 67 11.67 25.67 -18.55
C VAL A 67 11.15 26.53 -17.39
N PRO A 68 10.97 27.85 -17.60
CA PRO A 68 10.34 28.73 -16.63
C PRO A 68 8.90 28.32 -16.29
N LEU A 69 8.50 28.45 -15.03
CA LEU A 69 7.18 28.04 -14.55
C LEU A 69 6.03 28.79 -15.25
N ASP A 70 6.25 30.04 -15.63
CA ASP A 70 5.32 30.92 -16.38
C ASP A 70 5.05 30.45 -17.81
N LYS A 71 5.88 29.54 -18.36
CA LYS A 71 5.67 28.91 -19.67
C LYS A 71 4.93 27.58 -19.59
N LEU A 72 4.63 27.08 -18.39
CA LEU A 72 3.89 25.84 -18.22
C LEU A 72 2.38 26.09 -18.31
N GLU A 73 1.75 25.45 -19.29
CA GLU A 73 0.29 25.40 -19.37
C GLU A 73 -0.23 24.22 -18.53
N ILE A 74 -0.93 24.52 -17.44
CA ILE A 74 -1.57 23.49 -16.61
C ILE A 74 -2.84 23.03 -17.31
N LEU A 75 -2.80 21.92 -18.03
CA LEU A 75 -3.97 21.39 -18.74
C LEU A 75 -5.02 20.80 -17.79
N ARG A 76 -4.57 20.08 -16.75
CA ARG A 76 -5.44 19.37 -15.80
C ARG A 76 -4.72 19.10 -14.49
N VAL A 77 -5.43 19.26 -13.38
CA VAL A 77 -5.00 18.75 -12.06
C VAL A 77 -5.77 17.46 -11.78
N ILE A 78 -5.05 16.38 -11.52
CA ILE A 78 -5.63 15.07 -11.17
C ILE A 78 -5.29 14.80 -9.71
N PHE A 79 -6.31 14.51 -8.92
CA PHE A 79 -6.16 14.06 -7.55
C PHE A 79 -6.44 12.56 -7.48
N GLY A 80 -5.59 11.82 -6.76
CA GLY A 80 -5.77 10.41 -6.45
C GLY A 80 -5.60 10.19 -4.95
N ILE A 81 -6.33 9.23 -4.40
CA ILE A 81 -6.20 8.78 -3.02
C ILE A 81 -5.86 7.29 -3.07
N PHE A 82 -4.77 6.92 -2.41
CA PHE A 82 -4.32 5.52 -2.30
C PHE A 82 -4.57 5.05 -0.87
N PRO A 83 -5.66 4.32 -0.59
CA PRO A 83 -6.01 3.89 0.76
C PRO A 83 -5.07 2.80 1.29
N THR A 84 -4.02 3.17 2.01
CA THR A 84 -3.06 2.23 2.60
C THR A 84 -3.38 1.97 4.07
N TYR A 85 -4.00 0.83 4.34
CA TYR A 85 -4.32 0.37 5.69
C TYR A 85 -3.27 -0.64 6.15
N SER A 86 -2.93 -0.62 7.44
CA SER A 86 -2.11 -1.68 8.05
C SER A 86 -2.88 -3.00 8.12
N ASP A 87 -4.20 -2.91 8.33
CA ASP A 87 -5.10 -4.05 8.35
C ASP A 87 -5.77 -4.25 6.99
N SER A 88 -5.02 -4.82 6.05
CA SER A 88 -5.52 -5.20 4.73
C SER A 88 -5.00 -6.57 4.29
N PRO A 89 -5.66 -7.25 3.32
CA PRO A 89 -6.95 -6.92 2.70
C PRO A 89 -8.13 -6.95 3.68
N LEU A 90 -9.16 -6.14 3.42
CA LEU A 90 -10.37 -6.11 4.23
C LEU A 90 -11.26 -7.34 3.93
N PRO A 91 -11.62 -8.14 4.96
CA PRO A 91 -12.55 -9.25 4.77
C PRO A 91 -13.96 -8.72 4.49
N SER A 92 -14.80 -9.56 3.87
CA SER A 92 -16.20 -9.22 3.69
C SER A 92 -16.91 -9.12 5.04
N ALA A 93 -17.61 -8.00 5.25
CA ALA A 93 -18.41 -7.74 6.44
C ALA A 93 -19.90 -8.11 6.25
N PHE A 94 -20.33 -8.40 5.02
CA PHE A 94 -21.75 -8.59 4.70
C PHE A 94 -21.94 -9.75 3.72
N ASP A 95 -23.06 -10.45 3.86
CA ASP A 95 -23.45 -11.48 2.91
C ASP A 95 -23.59 -10.89 1.50
N ARG A 96 -23.15 -11.64 0.50
CA ARG A 96 -23.24 -11.30 -0.93
C ARG A 96 -22.49 -10.02 -1.34
N ILE A 97 -21.61 -9.50 -0.49
CA ILE A 97 -20.77 -8.34 -0.77
C ILE A 97 -19.30 -8.76 -0.65
N ILE A 98 -18.46 -8.35 -1.59
CA ILE A 98 -16.99 -8.53 -1.51
C ILE A 98 -16.30 -7.31 -2.11
N GLN A 99 -15.24 -6.84 -1.45
CA GLN A 99 -14.40 -5.75 -1.93
C GLN A 99 -13.28 -6.30 -2.82
N VAL A 100 -12.97 -5.59 -3.90
CA VAL A 100 -11.87 -5.91 -4.83
C VAL A 100 -11.08 -4.66 -5.20
N GLY A 101 -9.83 -4.82 -5.60
CA GLY A 101 -8.92 -3.72 -5.94
C GLY A 101 -8.70 -2.77 -4.76
N ASP A 102 -8.67 -1.47 -5.02
CA ASP A 102 -8.44 -0.45 -3.98
C ASP A 102 -9.47 -0.51 -2.84
N ALA A 103 -10.70 -0.97 -3.12
CA ALA A 103 -11.74 -1.10 -2.11
C ALA A 103 -11.43 -2.19 -1.07
N SER A 104 -10.64 -3.21 -1.42
CA SER A 104 -10.18 -4.23 -0.46
C SER A 104 -8.89 -3.84 0.25
N GLY A 105 -8.17 -2.81 -0.22
CA GLY A 105 -6.87 -2.43 0.32
C GLY A 105 -5.74 -3.42 0.03
N ILE A 106 -5.91 -4.33 -0.95
CA ILE A 106 -4.90 -5.33 -1.35
C ILE A 106 -3.70 -4.73 -2.12
N GLN A 107 -3.75 -3.44 -2.44
CA GLN A 107 -2.67 -2.72 -3.14
C GLN A 107 -1.34 -2.76 -2.38
N SER A 108 -0.23 -2.61 -3.09
CA SER A 108 1.08 -2.49 -2.43
C SER A 108 1.15 -1.25 -1.53
N PRO A 109 1.59 -1.38 -0.27
CA PRO A 109 1.84 -0.26 0.62
C PRO A 109 3.06 0.58 0.24
N VAL A 110 3.98 0.01 -0.54
CA VAL A 110 5.27 0.64 -0.87
C VAL A 110 5.22 1.36 -2.21
N SER A 111 4.74 0.69 -3.26
CA SER A 111 4.63 1.29 -4.59
C SER A 111 3.31 2.04 -4.81
N PHE A 112 2.32 1.84 -3.92
CA PHE A 112 0.93 2.27 -4.12
C PHE A 112 0.28 1.69 -5.40
N GLY A 113 0.84 0.60 -5.93
CA GLY A 113 0.36 -0.06 -7.13
C GLY A 113 -0.87 -0.93 -6.89
N GLY A 114 -2.06 -0.40 -7.17
CA GLY A 114 -3.32 -1.16 -7.12
C GLY A 114 -3.50 -2.12 -8.31
N PHE A 115 -3.15 -1.68 -9.53
CA PHE A 115 -3.35 -2.48 -10.74
C PHE A 115 -2.48 -3.75 -10.77
N GLY A 116 -1.18 -3.63 -10.49
CA GLY A 116 -0.26 -4.77 -10.46
C GLY A 116 -0.64 -5.81 -9.40
N SER A 117 -1.02 -5.36 -8.21
CA SER A 117 -1.58 -6.23 -7.17
C SER A 117 -2.86 -6.93 -7.64
N MET A 118 -3.78 -6.21 -8.30
CA MET A 118 -5.01 -6.81 -8.82
C MET A 118 -4.73 -7.86 -9.90
N THR A 119 -3.81 -7.61 -10.83
CA THR A 119 -3.45 -8.61 -11.86
C THR A 119 -2.87 -9.88 -11.27
N ARG A 120 -2.13 -9.78 -10.17
CA ARG A 120 -1.60 -10.94 -9.42
C ARG A 120 -2.71 -11.76 -8.76
N HIS A 121 -3.72 -11.09 -8.22
CA HIS A 121 -4.81 -11.74 -7.48
C HIS A 121 -6.05 -12.08 -8.32
N ILE A 122 -6.09 -11.69 -9.60
CA ILE A 122 -7.29 -11.86 -10.43
C ILE A 122 -7.70 -13.32 -10.57
N SER A 123 -6.73 -14.23 -10.75
CA SER A 123 -6.98 -15.67 -10.95
C SER A 123 -7.60 -16.31 -9.70
N ARG A 124 -7.01 -16.09 -8.52
CA ARG A 124 -7.57 -16.64 -7.26
C ARG A 124 -8.95 -16.06 -6.94
N LEU A 125 -9.15 -14.76 -7.20
CA LEU A 125 -10.41 -14.08 -6.90
C LEU A 125 -11.52 -14.51 -7.86
N SER A 126 -11.26 -14.59 -9.17
CA SER A 126 -12.25 -15.04 -10.15
C SER A 126 -12.67 -16.48 -9.90
N ASN A 127 -11.70 -17.39 -9.68
CA ASN A 127 -11.97 -18.80 -9.39
C ASN A 127 -12.75 -18.95 -8.08
N GLY A 128 -12.32 -18.25 -7.02
CA GLY A 128 -12.95 -18.32 -5.71
C GLY A 128 -14.36 -17.72 -5.67
N ILE A 129 -14.62 -16.65 -6.41
CA ILE A 129 -15.96 -16.08 -6.57
C ILE A 129 -16.86 -17.03 -7.38
N ASN A 130 -16.33 -17.62 -8.46
CA ASN A 130 -17.08 -18.56 -9.28
C ASN A 130 -17.50 -19.81 -8.47
N GLU A 131 -16.59 -20.38 -7.68
CA GLU A 131 -16.90 -21.48 -6.76
C GLU A 131 -17.93 -21.09 -5.70
N ALA A 132 -17.80 -19.88 -5.12
CA ALA A 132 -18.75 -19.39 -4.11
C ALA A 132 -20.17 -19.21 -4.68
N LEU A 133 -20.27 -18.73 -5.92
CA LEU A 133 -21.56 -18.58 -6.62
C LEU A 133 -22.19 -19.93 -6.95
N ALA A 134 -21.40 -20.89 -7.46
CA ALA A 134 -21.89 -22.21 -7.85
C ALA A 134 -22.46 -23.01 -6.67
N GLU A 135 -21.82 -22.91 -5.50
CA GLU A 135 -22.19 -23.66 -4.29
C GLU A 135 -23.02 -22.81 -3.29
N ASN A 136 -23.37 -21.57 -3.67
CA ASN A 136 -24.10 -20.61 -2.82
C ASN A 136 -23.41 -20.33 -1.46
N PHE A 137 -22.07 -20.28 -1.44
CA PHE A 137 -21.26 -19.86 -0.29
C PHE A 137 -21.08 -18.34 -0.26
N LEU A 138 -22.21 -17.64 -0.16
CA LEU A 138 -22.30 -16.18 -0.27
C LEU A 138 -22.49 -15.49 1.08
N ASP A 139 -22.25 -16.19 2.19
CA ASP A 139 -22.15 -15.58 3.51
C ASP A 139 -20.85 -14.80 3.66
N SER A 140 -20.89 -13.78 4.54
CA SER A 140 -19.75 -12.92 4.88
C SER A 140 -18.48 -13.69 5.25
N TYR A 141 -18.60 -14.82 5.96
CA TYR A 141 -17.45 -15.65 6.33
C TYR A 141 -16.79 -16.27 5.09
N SER A 142 -17.57 -16.97 4.26
CA SER A 142 -17.07 -17.61 3.04
C SER A 142 -16.42 -16.61 2.08
N LEU A 143 -17.07 -15.46 1.89
CA LEU A 143 -16.53 -14.36 1.07
C LEU A 143 -15.30 -13.70 1.71
N GLY A 144 -15.23 -13.64 3.04
CA GLY A 144 -14.09 -13.14 3.80
C GLY A 144 -12.82 -13.94 3.55
N LEU A 145 -12.92 -15.26 3.28
CA LEU A 145 -11.78 -16.10 2.94
C LEU A 145 -11.09 -15.72 1.62
N LEU A 146 -11.77 -14.97 0.73
CA LEU A 146 -11.19 -14.46 -0.51
C LEU A 146 -10.29 -13.23 -0.29
N ASN A 147 -10.44 -12.54 0.84
CA ASN A 147 -9.54 -11.46 1.29
C ASN A 147 -8.89 -11.88 2.62
N PRO A 148 -8.03 -12.91 2.61
CA PRO A 148 -7.46 -13.45 3.83
C PRO A 148 -6.42 -12.49 4.41
N TYR A 149 -6.03 -12.76 5.66
CA TYR A 149 -4.84 -12.14 6.26
C TYR A 149 -3.59 -12.41 5.41
N MET A 150 -2.89 -11.33 5.01
CA MET A 150 -1.68 -11.37 4.17
C MET A 150 -0.48 -10.81 4.94
N PRO A 151 0.37 -11.67 5.55
CA PRO A 151 1.50 -11.20 6.36
C PRO A 151 2.57 -10.47 5.53
N ASN A 152 2.80 -10.85 4.27
CA ASN A 152 3.68 -10.09 3.36
C ASN A 152 3.23 -8.64 3.19
N LEU A 153 1.92 -8.43 3.03
CA LEU A 153 1.32 -7.10 2.87
C LEU A 153 1.46 -6.29 4.16
N ARG A 154 1.08 -6.86 5.31
CA ARG A 154 1.18 -6.17 6.60
C ARG A 154 2.63 -5.89 7.00
N ALA A 155 3.55 -6.81 6.73
CA ALA A 155 4.98 -6.58 6.95
C ALA A 155 5.51 -5.42 6.11
N SER A 156 5.02 -5.25 4.88
CA SER A 156 5.43 -4.17 3.99
C SER A 156 4.94 -2.77 4.43
N TRP A 157 3.83 -2.71 5.20
CA TRP A 157 3.30 -1.44 5.72
C TRP A 157 4.30 -0.71 6.64
N MET A 158 5.15 -1.45 7.39
CA MET A 158 6.20 -0.82 8.19
C MET A 158 7.20 -0.06 7.31
N PHE A 159 7.52 -0.55 6.10
CA PHE A 159 8.39 0.17 5.19
C PHE A 159 7.77 1.51 4.80
N GLN A 160 6.50 1.51 4.42
CA GLN A 160 5.77 2.75 4.14
C GLN A 160 5.84 3.71 5.32
N ARG A 161 5.62 3.21 6.55
CA ARG A 161 5.68 4.01 7.77
C ARG A 161 7.06 4.61 8.00
N ALA A 162 8.13 3.84 7.79
CA ALA A 162 9.51 4.29 7.92
C ALA A 162 9.90 5.31 6.83
N MET A 163 9.36 5.16 5.62
CA MET A 163 9.62 6.02 4.45
C MET A 163 8.66 7.21 4.34
N SER A 164 7.78 7.41 5.32
CA SER A 164 6.87 8.56 5.38
C SER A 164 7.53 9.74 6.08
N ALA A 165 7.36 10.96 5.55
CA ALA A 165 7.86 12.16 6.20
C ALA A 165 7.11 12.44 7.52
N ASN A 166 7.85 12.50 8.63
CA ASN A 166 7.31 12.88 9.93
C ASN A 166 8.17 13.99 10.55
N PRO A 167 7.78 15.27 10.45
CA PRO A 167 8.58 16.38 10.95
C PRO A 167 8.85 16.39 12.46
N ARG A 168 8.16 15.53 13.23
CA ARG A 168 8.20 15.54 14.71
C ARG A 168 9.20 14.56 15.31
N THR A 169 9.81 13.68 14.52
CA THR A 169 10.65 12.58 15.02
C THR A 169 12.10 12.99 15.28
N GLY A 170 12.51 14.17 14.80
CA GLY A 170 13.87 14.68 14.97
C GLY A 170 14.94 13.84 14.28
N VAL A 171 14.56 13.06 13.26
CA VAL A 171 15.51 12.30 12.42
C VAL A 171 16.19 13.22 11.40
N PRO A 172 17.41 12.90 10.93
CA PRO A 172 18.08 13.67 9.89
C PRO A 172 17.22 13.85 8.64
N PRO A 173 17.28 15.01 7.96
CA PRO A 173 16.55 15.23 6.70
C PRO A 173 16.89 14.21 5.59
N THR A 174 18.07 13.61 5.64
CA THR A 174 18.56 12.59 4.70
C THR A 174 18.12 11.17 5.03
N PHE A 175 17.49 10.94 6.18
CA PHE A 175 17.19 9.61 6.71
C PHE A 175 16.45 8.70 5.73
N ILE A 176 15.40 9.19 5.07
CA ILE A 176 14.61 8.38 4.14
C ILE A 176 15.47 7.95 2.94
N ASN A 177 16.32 8.85 2.43
CA ASN A 177 17.22 8.56 1.31
C ASN A 177 18.29 7.54 1.72
N GLU A 178 18.87 7.67 2.91
CA GLU A 178 19.83 6.71 3.45
C GLU A 178 19.20 5.34 3.67
N LEU A 179 17.99 5.29 4.24
CA LEU A 179 17.24 4.05 4.44
C LEU A 179 16.97 3.33 3.12
N LEU A 180 16.50 4.05 2.10
CA LEU A 180 16.30 3.51 0.76
C LEU A 180 17.60 3.03 0.15
N TYR A 181 18.66 3.85 0.20
CA TYR A 181 19.96 3.55 -0.36
C TYR A 181 20.54 2.26 0.22
N PHE A 182 20.59 2.13 1.56
CA PHE A 182 21.15 0.95 2.20
C PHE A 182 20.32 -0.32 1.94
N ASN A 183 18.99 -0.22 1.94
CA ASN A 183 18.12 -1.35 1.59
C ASN A 183 18.35 -1.80 0.14
N PHE A 184 18.37 -0.88 -0.83
CA PHE A 184 18.60 -1.23 -2.24
C PHE A 184 20.02 -1.73 -2.50
N GLN A 185 21.02 -1.16 -1.84
CA GLN A 185 22.40 -1.64 -1.90
C GLN A 185 22.50 -3.07 -1.37
N ALA A 186 21.88 -3.35 -0.22
CA ALA A 186 21.83 -4.70 0.34
C ALA A 186 21.11 -5.67 -0.60
N MET A 187 19.93 -5.34 -1.12
CA MET A 187 19.20 -6.18 -2.07
C MET A 187 20.00 -6.42 -3.36
N GLN A 188 20.66 -5.40 -3.90
CA GLN A 188 21.52 -5.54 -5.07
C GLN A 188 22.69 -6.51 -4.82
N SER A 189 23.32 -6.43 -3.65
CA SER A 189 24.40 -7.36 -3.27
C SER A 189 23.94 -8.80 -3.10
N LEU A 190 22.66 -9.01 -2.75
CA LEU A 190 22.05 -10.33 -2.60
C LEU A 190 21.53 -10.90 -3.93
N GLY A 191 21.49 -10.09 -4.98
CA GLY A 191 21.18 -10.49 -6.35
C GLY A 191 19.70 -10.42 -6.73
N ASP A 192 19.42 -10.80 -7.98
CA ASP A 192 18.11 -10.63 -8.63
C ASP A 192 16.97 -11.41 -7.96
N SER A 193 17.28 -12.53 -7.31
CA SER A 193 16.29 -13.34 -6.57
C SER A 193 15.74 -12.63 -5.33
N VAL A 194 16.42 -11.59 -4.84
CA VAL A 194 15.96 -10.73 -3.75
C VAL A 194 15.37 -9.43 -4.30
N LEU A 195 16.05 -8.81 -5.26
CA LEU A 195 15.67 -7.48 -5.75
C LEU A 195 14.41 -7.48 -6.61
N ARG A 196 14.27 -8.42 -7.57
CA ARG A 196 13.15 -8.41 -8.52
C ARG A 196 11.79 -8.63 -7.86
N PRO A 197 11.61 -9.60 -6.94
CA PRO A 197 10.34 -9.77 -6.25
C PRO A 197 9.97 -8.51 -5.44
N PHE A 198 10.94 -7.91 -4.74
CA PHE A 198 10.72 -6.70 -3.96
C PHE A 198 10.23 -5.53 -4.82
N LEU A 199 10.83 -5.32 -6.01
CA LEU A 199 10.41 -4.27 -6.95
C LEU A 199 8.99 -4.48 -7.50
N GLN A 200 8.48 -5.72 -7.45
CA GLN A 200 7.10 -6.07 -7.82
C GLN A 200 6.19 -6.19 -6.59
N ASP A 201 6.61 -5.61 -5.45
CA ASP A 201 5.89 -5.63 -4.19
C ASP A 201 5.63 -7.03 -3.61
N VAL A 202 6.48 -7.98 -3.99
CA VAL A 202 6.46 -9.33 -3.45
C VAL A 202 7.44 -9.42 -2.30
N ILE A 203 6.92 -9.34 -1.08
CA ILE A 203 7.72 -9.60 0.12
C ILE A 203 7.71 -11.09 0.44
N GLN A 204 8.89 -11.70 0.41
CA GLN A 204 9.12 -13.09 0.80
C GLN A 204 10.00 -13.16 2.04
N PHE A 205 9.77 -14.16 2.90
CA PHE A 205 10.47 -14.28 4.18
C PHE A 205 12.00 -14.32 4.03
N GLY A 206 12.52 -15.23 3.21
CA GLY A 206 13.97 -15.43 3.02
C GLY A 206 14.70 -14.16 2.52
N PRO A 207 14.29 -13.59 1.38
CA PRO A 207 14.81 -12.31 0.89
C PRO A 207 14.74 -11.18 1.92
N LEU A 208 13.64 -11.08 2.67
CA LEU A 208 13.46 -10.07 3.71
C LEU A 208 14.46 -10.24 4.86
N VAL A 209 14.61 -11.46 5.40
CA VAL A 209 15.58 -11.78 6.46
C VAL A 209 17.00 -11.41 6.02
N LYS A 210 17.39 -11.81 4.80
CA LYS A 210 18.72 -11.53 4.25
C LYS A 210 18.97 -10.04 4.11
N THR A 211 18.00 -9.30 3.60
CA THR A 211 18.10 -7.85 3.39
C THR A 211 18.23 -7.11 4.72
N LEU A 212 17.33 -7.38 5.67
CA LEU A 212 17.37 -6.76 7.00
C LEU A 212 18.65 -7.13 7.74
N GLY A 213 19.05 -8.39 7.72
CA GLY A 213 20.31 -8.85 8.33
C GLY A 213 21.52 -8.15 7.72
N SER A 214 21.58 -8.03 6.39
CA SER A 214 22.67 -7.33 5.69
C SER A 214 22.75 -5.84 6.11
N VAL A 215 21.62 -5.13 6.16
CA VAL A 215 21.58 -3.73 6.61
C VAL A 215 21.97 -3.60 8.08
N MET A 216 21.50 -4.50 8.96
CA MET A 216 21.86 -4.48 10.39
C MET A 216 23.35 -4.71 10.62
N LEU A 217 24.00 -5.54 9.80
CA LEU A 217 25.43 -5.83 9.91
C LEU A 217 26.30 -4.74 9.30
N THR A 218 25.88 -4.17 8.17
CA THR A 218 26.69 -3.21 7.41
C THR A 218 26.47 -1.76 7.81
N GLN A 219 25.26 -1.41 8.29
CA GLN A 219 24.85 -0.03 8.58
C GLN A 219 24.08 0.08 9.92
N PRO A 220 24.61 -0.43 11.05
CA PRO A 220 23.88 -0.45 12.33
C PRO A 220 23.47 0.93 12.85
N GLN A 221 24.17 1.99 12.42
CA GLN A 221 23.92 3.37 12.83
C GLN A 221 22.56 3.92 12.38
N ILE A 222 21.89 3.29 11.40
CA ILE A 222 20.55 3.72 10.97
C ILE A 222 19.44 3.27 11.93
N LEU A 223 19.69 2.24 12.74
CA LEU A 223 18.68 1.64 13.62
C LEU A 223 18.08 2.65 14.62
N PRO A 224 18.85 3.48 15.35
CA PRO A 224 18.27 4.47 16.25
C PRO A 224 17.31 5.44 15.55
N SER A 225 17.62 5.82 14.30
CA SER A 225 16.76 6.68 13.49
C SER A 225 15.47 5.96 13.07
N ILE A 226 15.55 4.67 12.74
CA ILE A 226 14.35 3.83 12.49
C ILE A 226 13.47 3.78 13.74
N PHE A 227 14.04 3.51 14.92
CA PHE A 227 13.29 3.48 16.18
C PHE A 227 12.63 4.82 16.50
N LYS A 228 13.33 5.95 16.28
CA LYS A 228 12.75 7.30 16.45
C LYS A 228 11.66 7.60 15.43
N GLN A 229 11.83 7.17 14.18
CA GLN A 229 10.88 7.46 13.10
C GLN A 229 9.58 6.68 13.26
N VAL A 230 9.69 5.38 13.53
CA VAL A 230 8.58 4.43 13.48
C VAL A 230 7.95 4.22 14.86
N GLY A 231 8.78 4.24 15.91
CA GLY A 231 8.37 3.96 17.29
C GLY A 231 8.41 2.48 17.64
N ILE A 232 8.76 2.17 18.89
CA ILE A 232 8.93 0.78 19.36
C ILE A 232 7.65 -0.06 19.25
N GLY A 233 6.48 0.52 19.54
CA GLY A 233 5.21 -0.20 19.48
C GLY A 233 4.89 -0.72 18.08
N VAL A 234 5.20 0.07 17.05
CA VAL A 234 4.99 -0.32 15.64
C VAL A 234 5.96 -1.42 15.21
N ILE A 235 7.20 -1.39 15.71
CA ILE A 235 8.19 -2.43 15.40
C ILE A 235 7.80 -3.77 16.03
N LEU A 236 7.26 -3.75 17.25
CA LEU A 236 6.77 -4.96 17.92
C LEU A 236 5.56 -5.56 17.18
N ASP A 237 4.61 -4.73 16.75
CA ASP A 237 3.47 -5.14 15.93
C ASP A 237 3.93 -5.74 14.59
N TRP A 238 4.86 -5.07 13.90
CA TRP A 238 5.46 -5.59 12.68
C TRP A 238 6.18 -6.94 12.88
N PHE A 239 6.84 -7.14 14.02
CA PHE A 239 7.54 -8.39 14.30
C PHE A 239 6.59 -9.60 14.31
N VAL A 240 5.35 -9.42 14.77
CA VAL A 240 4.31 -10.47 14.68
C VAL A 240 4.03 -10.82 13.22
N HIS A 241 3.88 -9.82 12.34
CA HIS A 241 3.66 -10.04 10.91
C HIS A 241 4.86 -10.68 10.22
N PHE A 242 6.07 -10.32 10.62
CA PHE A 242 7.30 -10.95 10.17
C PHE A 242 7.37 -12.44 10.53
N LEU A 243 7.01 -12.81 11.77
CA LEU A 243 6.94 -14.22 12.18
C LEU A 243 5.84 -14.97 11.42
N MET A 244 4.68 -14.35 11.23
CA MET A 244 3.58 -14.93 10.45
C MET A 244 3.95 -15.11 8.98
N LEU A 245 4.77 -14.23 8.42
CA LEU A 245 5.30 -14.39 7.07
C LEU A 245 6.16 -15.66 6.97
N GLY A 246 7.06 -15.87 7.92
CA GLY A 246 7.86 -17.10 8.00
C GLY A 246 6.99 -18.35 8.20
N TYR A 247 5.95 -18.25 9.04
CA TYR A 247 4.99 -19.34 9.25
C TYR A 247 4.20 -19.67 7.98
N TYR A 248 3.72 -18.68 7.24
CA TYR A 248 3.01 -18.88 5.97
C TYR A 248 3.93 -19.45 4.90
N THR A 249 5.19 -19.01 4.83
CA THR A 249 6.20 -19.62 3.95
C THR A 249 6.35 -21.10 4.30
N PHE A 250 6.48 -21.46 5.58
CA PHE A 250 6.56 -22.86 5.99
C PHE A 250 5.32 -23.67 5.59
N LEU A 251 4.12 -23.16 5.89
CA LEU A 251 2.88 -23.84 5.55
C LEU A 251 2.73 -24.05 4.05
N SER A 252 3.01 -23.01 3.25
CA SER A 252 2.91 -23.09 1.79
C SER A 252 3.97 -23.99 1.16
N SER A 253 5.18 -24.06 1.72
CA SER A 253 6.25 -24.89 1.16
C SER A 253 6.16 -26.37 1.56
N TYR A 254 5.71 -26.67 2.79
CA TYR A 254 5.81 -28.02 3.34
C TYR A 254 4.46 -28.67 3.63
N ILE A 255 3.42 -27.89 3.95
CA ILE A 255 2.12 -28.43 4.36
C ILE A 255 1.12 -28.42 3.20
N ASP A 256 1.09 -27.35 2.40
CA ASP A 256 0.22 -27.28 1.20
C ASP A 256 0.40 -28.49 0.28
N PRO A 257 1.63 -28.90 -0.13
CA PRO A 257 1.80 -30.02 -1.06
C PRO A 257 1.30 -31.35 -0.49
N VAL A 258 1.30 -31.49 0.84
CA VAL A 258 0.81 -32.68 1.54
C VAL A 258 -0.71 -32.69 1.58
N ILE A 259 -1.37 -31.55 1.81
CA ILE A 259 -2.83 -31.44 1.93
C ILE A 259 -3.50 -31.42 0.55
N ARG A 260 -2.89 -30.76 -0.44
CA ARG A 260 -3.48 -30.46 -1.75
C ARG A 260 -4.07 -31.69 -2.49
N PRO A 261 -3.41 -32.87 -2.50
CA PRO A 261 -3.97 -34.07 -3.12
C PRO A 261 -5.26 -34.58 -2.46
N TRP A 262 -5.47 -34.28 -1.18
CA TRP A 262 -6.61 -34.77 -0.39
C TRP A 262 -7.83 -33.86 -0.48
N ILE A 263 -7.70 -32.66 -1.05
CA ILE A 263 -8.79 -31.67 -1.14
C ILE A 263 -10.05 -32.26 -1.76
N LYS A 264 -9.89 -33.11 -2.78
CA LYS A 264 -11.00 -33.76 -3.50
C LYS A 264 -11.89 -34.64 -2.60
N PHE A 265 -11.39 -35.10 -1.45
CA PHE A 265 -12.14 -35.93 -0.52
C PHE A 265 -12.93 -35.13 0.51
N PHE A 266 -12.69 -33.82 0.65
CA PHE A 266 -13.48 -32.99 1.55
C PHE A 266 -14.89 -32.71 0.99
N PRO A 267 -15.91 -32.60 1.86
CA PRO A 267 -17.26 -32.17 1.47
C PRO A 267 -17.26 -30.71 0.99
N GLY A 268 -18.24 -30.33 0.16
CA GLY A 268 -18.27 -29.07 -0.62
C GLY A 268 -17.76 -27.82 0.11
N ARG A 269 -18.39 -27.44 1.23
CA ARG A 269 -17.99 -26.24 2.00
C ARG A 269 -16.57 -26.35 2.55
N LYS A 270 -16.20 -27.46 3.19
CA LYS A 270 -14.83 -27.66 3.71
C LYS A 270 -13.80 -27.65 2.58
N ARG A 271 -14.14 -28.19 1.43
CA ARG A 271 -13.28 -28.16 0.23
C ARG A 271 -13.00 -26.73 -0.21
N TYR A 272 -14.04 -25.89 -0.26
CA TYR A 272 -13.90 -24.47 -0.55
C TYR A 272 -13.00 -23.78 0.49
N GLU A 273 -13.30 -23.94 1.77
CA GLU A 273 -12.54 -23.31 2.87
C GLU A 273 -11.06 -23.70 2.83
N VAL A 274 -10.76 -24.99 2.70
CA VAL A 274 -9.36 -25.49 2.62
C VAL A 274 -8.65 -24.87 1.41
N LYS A 275 -9.27 -24.83 0.23
CA LYS A 275 -8.67 -24.17 -0.94
C LYS A 275 -8.32 -22.70 -0.67
N ARG A 276 -9.23 -21.96 -0.03
CA ARG A 276 -8.99 -20.55 0.31
C ARG A 276 -7.88 -20.36 1.34
N TYR A 277 -7.76 -21.26 2.32
CA TYR A 277 -6.64 -21.25 3.27
C TYR A 277 -5.29 -21.55 2.60
N LEU A 278 -5.26 -22.52 1.69
CA LEU A 278 -4.06 -22.84 0.92
C LEU A 278 -3.63 -21.66 0.03
N GLU A 279 -4.58 -21.01 -0.64
CA GLU A 279 -4.32 -19.76 -1.36
C GLU A 279 -3.83 -18.66 -0.42
N ALA A 280 -4.41 -18.51 0.77
CA ALA A 280 -3.95 -17.54 1.76
C ALA A 280 -2.47 -17.76 2.15
N TRP A 281 -2.04 -19.01 2.31
CA TRP A 281 -0.63 -19.32 2.60
C TRP A 281 0.29 -18.96 1.44
N MET A 282 -0.07 -19.35 0.22
CA MET A 282 0.72 -19.10 -0.99
C MET A 282 0.86 -17.60 -1.27
N TYR A 283 -0.26 -16.88 -1.33
CA TYR A 283 -0.28 -15.44 -1.63
C TYR A 283 0.22 -14.60 -0.46
N GLY A 284 -0.08 -14.99 0.78
CA GLY A 284 0.37 -14.29 1.99
C GLY A 284 1.86 -14.47 2.27
N SER A 285 2.48 -15.53 1.75
CA SER A 285 3.94 -15.74 1.81
C SER A 285 4.72 -15.13 0.63
N GLY A 286 4.02 -14.67 -0.40
CA GLY A 286 4.62 -14.18 -1.64
C GLY A 286 5.23 -15.29 -2.51
N LEU A 287 4.85 -16.55 -2.29
CA LEU A 287 5.35 -17.70 -3.07
C LEU A 287 4.57 -17.94 -4.38
N ASP A 288 3.55 -17.14 -4.66
CA ASP A 288 2.89 -17.07 -5.96
C ASP A 288 3.66 -16.23 -7.00
N TYR A 289 4.87 -15.79 -6.67
CA TYR A 289 5.79 -15.12 -7.61
C TYR A 289 6.56 -16.15 -8.43
N GLU A 290 6.49 -16.02 -9.75
CA GLU A 290 7.17 -16.84 -10.75
C GLU A 290 8.37 -16.11 -11.38
#